data_AF-A0A5B7CI79-F1
#
_entry.id   AF-A0A5B7CI79-F1
#
_cell.length_a   1.000
_cell.length_b   1.000
_cell.length_c   1.000
_cell.angle_alpha   90.00
_cell.angle_beta   90.00
_cell.angle_gamma   90.00
#
_symmetry.space_group_name_H-M   'P 1'
#
loop_
_entity.id
_entity.type
_entity.pdbx_description
1 polymer ?
#
loop_
_entity_poly.entity_id
_entity_poly.type
_entity_poly.pdbx_seq_one_letter_code
_entity_poly.pdbx_strand_id
1 'polypeptide(L)'
;MRDVEIPNWLKGLPLAPEFRPTDTEFADPIAYISKIEKKASAFGICKVIPPLPKPSKKYVLANINKSLSKCPELGSDVILSDACSSSKTDNGDKGNDGEAWAVFTTRQQELGQSARRTKGSVQPQPSTVHKQVWQSGEVYTLEQFESKSKAFARSQLGMVKEVSPLLIEAMFWKAASEKP
;
A
#
# COMPACT_ATOMS: atom_id res chain seq x y z
N MET A 1 -10.30 -23.32 12.58
CA MET A 1 -9.52 -22.95 11.38
C MET A 1 -10.50 -22.44 10.35
N ARG A 2 -10.19 -21.33 9.65
CA ARG A 2 -11.04 -20.86 8.54
C ARG A 2 -10.59 -21.57 7.28
N ASP A 3 -11.49 -22.34 6.68
CA ASP A 3 -11.33 -22.84 5.32
C ASP A 3 -11.96 -21.82 4.36
N VAL A 4 -11.26 -21.49 3.30
CA VAL A 4 -11.69 -20.46 2.33
C VAL A 4 -11.62 -21.09 0.96
N GLU A 5 -12.78 -21.25 0.36
CA GLU A 5 -12.90 -21.80 -0.98
C GLU A 5 -12.43 -20.77 -2.01
N ILE A 6 -11.48 -21.17 -2.86
CA ILE A 6 -10.99 -20.34 -3.97
C ILE A 6 -11.92 -20.55 -5.18
N PRO A 7 -12.60 -19.50 -5.67
CA PRO A 7 -13.51 -19.62 -6.81
C PRO A 7 -12.80 -20.11 -8.08
N ASN A 8 -13.47 -20.93 -8.87
CA ASN A 8 -12.90 -21.49 -10.11
C ASN A 8 -12.59 -20.41 -11.16
N TRP A 9 -13.40 -19.35 -11.24
CA TRP A 9 -13.13 -18.24 -12.15
C TRP A 9 -11.81 -17.53 -11.82
N LEU A 10 -11.47 -17.41 -10.52
CA LEU A 10 -10.24 -16.77 -10.07
C LEU A 10 -9.01 -17.62 -10.42
N LYS A 11 -9.12 -18.95 -10.28
CA LYS A 11 -8.08 -19.92 -10.72
C LYS A 11 -7.87 -19.90 -12.24
N GLY A 12 -8.93 -19.64 -12.99
CA GLY A 12 -8.93 -19.67 -14.46
C GLY A 12 -8.58 -18.34 -15.13
N LEU A 13 -8.28 -17.28 -14.37
CA LEU A 13 -7.95 -15.98 -14.96
C LEU A 13 -6.65 -16.07 -15.78
N PRO A 14 -6.65 -15.58 -17.04
CA PRO A 14 -5.45 -15.58 -17.85
C PRO A 14 -4.42 -14.61 -17.27
N LEU A 15 -3.16 -15.04 -17.23
CA LEU A 15 -2.06 -14.21 -16.77
C LEU A 15 -1.63 -13.23 -17.86
N ALA A 16 -1.35 -12.00 -17.44
CA ALA A 16 -0.72 -11.00 -18.29
C ALA A 16 0.71 -11.41 -18.67
N PRO A 17 1.23 -10.98 -19.84
CA PRO A 17 2.57 -11.33 -20.27
C PRO A 17 3.63 -10.76 -19.32
N GLU A 18 4.63 -11.57 -19.00
CA GLU A 18 5.84 -11.16 -18.30
C GLU A 18 7.00 -10.96 -19.28
N PHE A 19 7.73 -9.86 -19.12
CA PHE A 19 8.88 -9.49 -19.94
C PHE A 19 10.14 -9.31 -19.07
N ARG A 20 11.29 -9.75 -19.58
CA ARG A 20 12.59 -9.71 -18.91
C ARG A 20 13.61 -9.04 -19.83
N PRO A 21 13.71 -7.69 -19.82
CA PRO A 21 14.69 -6.98 -20.63
C PRO A 21 16.12 -7.38 -20.26
N THR A 22 16.99 -7.35 -21.25
CA THR A 22 18.45 -7.30 -21.04
C THR A 22 18.88 -5.95 -20.47
N ASP A 23 20.10 -5.83 -19.95
CA ASP A 23 20.61 -4.55 -19.44
C ASP A 23 20.58 -3.43 -20.49
N THR A 24 20.89 -3.75 -21.74
CA THR A 24 20.85 -2.79 -22.86
C THR A 24 19.43 -2.34 -23.20
N GLU A 25 18.46 -3.26 -23.15
CA GLU A 25 17.06 -2.92 -23.38
C GLU A 25 16.46 -2.13 -22.22
N PHE A 26 16.90 -2.41 -20.99
CA PHE A 26 16.43 -1.72 -19.79
C PHE A 26 16.96 -0.28 -19.69
N ALA A 27 18.04 0.05 -20.42
CA ALA A 27 18.61 1.39 -20.45
C ALA A 27 17.70 2.42 -21.16
N ASP A 28 16.88 1.99 -22.12
CA ASP A 28 15.89 2.85 -22.80
C ASP A 28 14.46 2.32 -22.58
N PRO A 29 13.76 2.81 -21.53
CA PRO A 29 12.43 2.32 -21.20
C PRO A 29 11.39 2.64 -22.26
N ILE A 30 11.52 3.76 -23.00
CA ILE A 30 10.54 4.14 -24.03
C ILE A 30 10.68 3.23 -25.23
N ALA A 31 11.90 3.01 -25.72
CA ALA A 31 12.14 2.06 -26.81
C ALA A 31 11.71 0.64 -26.43
N TYR A 32 11.96 0.22 -25.18
CA TYR A 32 11.53 -1.09 -24.70
C TYR A 32 10.01 -1.23 -24.65
N ILE A 33 9.29 -0.22 -24.14
CA ILE A 33 7.82 -0.21 -24.12
C ILE A 33 7.28 -0.33 -25.55
N SER A 34 7.77 0.48 -26.49
CA SER A 34 7.36 0.40 -27.90
C SER A 34 7.65 -0.97 -28.53
N LYS A 35 8.76 -1.62 -28.14
CA LYS A 35 9.09 -2.98 -28.59
C LYS A 35 8.07 -4.02 -28.10
N ILE A 36 7.65 -3.97 -26.84
CA ILE A 36 6.72 -4.96 -26.26
C ILE A 36 5.24 -4.64 -26.51
N GLU A 37 4.93 -3.41 -26.92
CA GLU A 37 3.57 -2.87 -27.09
C GLU A 37 2.67 -3.80 -27.88
N LYS A 38 3.11 -4.27 -29.06
CA LYS A 38 2.30 -5.13 -29.95
C LYS A 38 1.79 -6.39 -29.26
N LYS A 39 2.56 -6.95 -28.31
CA LYS A 39 2.17 -8.14 -27.55
C LYS A 39 1.40 -7.78 -26.27
N ALA A 40 1.81 -6.72 -25.58
CA ALA A 40 1.21 -6.30 -24.32
C ALA A 40 -0.18 -5.67 -24.48
N SER A 41 -0.41 -4.94 -25.58
CA SER A 41 -1.66 -4.19 -25.84
C SER A 41 -2.88 -5.09 -25.92
N ALA A 42 -2.72 -6.34 -26.40
CA ALA A 42 -3.80 -7.33 -26.43
C ALA A 42 -4.35 -7.70 -25.04
N PHE A 43 -3.56 -7.48 -23.97
CA PHE A 43 -3.95 -7.79 -22.58
C PHE A 43 -4.28 -6.54 -21.76
N GLY A 44 -3.92 -5.35 -22.23
CA GLY A 44 -4.10 -4.06 -21.53
C GLY A 44 -3.13 -3.81 -20.36
N ILE A 45 -2.52 -4.85 -19.79
CA ILE A 45 -1.49 -4.78 -18.75
C ILE A 45 -0.39 -5.81 -19.02
N CYS A 46 0.83 -5.52 -18.59
CA CYS A 46 1.94 -6.47 -18.57
C CYS A 46 2.83 -6.26 -17.34
N LYS A 47 3.72 -7.21 -17.08
CA LYS A 47 4.73 -7.13 -16.01
C LYS A 47 6.12 -7.13 -16.62
N VAL A 48 6.93 -6.12 -16.28
CA VAL A 48 8.34 -6.03 -16.67
C VAL A 48 9.19 -6.31 -15.43
N ILE A 49 10.10 -7.29 -15.53
CA ILE A 49 11.00 -7.68 -14.45
C ILE A 49 12.40 -7.14 -14.79
N PRO A 50 12.92 -6.15 -14.04
CA PRO A 50 14.25 -5.58 -14.29
C PRO A 50 15.35 -6.65 -14.28
N PRO A 51 16.43 -6.50 -15.07
CA PRO A 51 17.59 -7.40 -15.05
C PRO A 51 18.46 -7.23 -13.79
N LEU A 52 18.15 -6.23 -12.97
CA LEU A 52 18.92 -5.87 -11.77
C LEU A 52 18.59 -6.79 -10.59
N PRO A 53 19.59 -7.08 -9.71
CA PRO A 53 19.34 -7.83 -8.49
C PRO A 53 18.37 -7.08 -7.58
N LYS A 54 17.55 -7.84 -6.83
CA LYS A 54 16.61 -7.26 -5.89
C LYS A 54 17.36 -6.52 -4.77
N PRO A 55 17.09 -5.22 -4.53
CA PRO A 55 17.73 -4.49 -3.45
C PRO A 55 17.30 -5.03 -2.07
N SER A 56 18.16 -4.85 -1.07
CA SER A 56 17.84 -5.25 0.30
C SER A 56 16.72 -4.37 0.89
N LYS A 57 15.92 -4.93 1.81
CA LYS A 57 14.85 -4.18 2.47
C LYS A 57 15.38 -2.94 3.19
N LYS A 58 16.53 -3.05 3.86
CA LYS A 58 17.17 -1.94 4.58
C LYS A 58 17.53 -0.80 3.63
N TYR A 59 18.10 -1.12 2.47
CA TYR A 59 18.43 -0.12 1.45
C TYR A 59 17.19 0.61 0.93
N VAL A 60 16.14 -0.13 0.58
CA VAL A 60 14.87 0.44 0.10
C VAL A 60 14.27 1.38 1.15
N LEU A 61 14.18 0.93 2.41
CA LEU A 61 13.58 1.72 3.48
C LEU A 61 14.36 3.00 3.78
N ALA A 62 15.70 2.93 3.77
CA ALA A 62 16.56 4.10 3.94
C ALA A 62 16.34 5.13 2.81
N ASN A 63 16.22 4.68 1.56
CA ASN A 63 16.00 5.58 0.43
C ASN A 63 14.60 6.22 0.43
N ILE A 64 13.57 5.48 0.86
CA ILE A 64 12.23 6.04 1.03
C ILE A 64 12.23 7.07 2.16
N ASN A 65 12.78 6.77 3.34
CA ASN A 65 12.86 7.74 4.45
C ASN A 65 13.62 9.00 4.05
N LYS A 66 14.75 8.86 3.35
CA LYS A 66 15.50 10.00 2.80
C LYS A 66 14.66 10.87 1.86
N SER A 67 13.74 10.27 1.11
CA SER A 67 12.84 11.00 0.21
C SER A 67 11.72 11.69 0.98
N LEU A 68 11.12 11.02 1.97
CA LEU A 68 10.04 11.56 2.80
C LEU A 68 10.50 12.72 3.68
N SER A 69 11.72 12.69 4.23
CA SER A 69 12.29 13.80 5.00
C SER A 69 12.42 15.10 4.21
N LYS A 70 12.34 15.06 2.88
CA LYS A 70 12.37 16.28 2.04
C LYS A 70 11.01 16.98 1.94
N CYS A 71 9.94 16.41 2.52
CA CYS A 71 8.61 16.99 2.56
C CYS A 71 8.17 17.26 4.03
N PRO A 72 8.74 18.28 4.71
CA PRO A 72 8.50 18.53 6.13
C PRO A 72 7.11 19.11 6.46
N GLU A 73 6.29 19.45 5.46
CA GLU A 73 4.96 20.10 5.63
C GLU A 73 3.99 19.29 6.52
N LEU A 74 4.22 18.00 6.72
CA LEU A 74 3.38 17.12 7.53
C LEU A 74 3.87 16.94 8.99
N GLY A 75 5.08 17.38 9.33
CA GLY A 75 5.74 17.07 10.60
C GLY A 75 5.47 18.08 11.74
N SER A 76 5.01 19.29 11.41
CA SER A 76 4.95 20.40 12.37
C SER A 76 3.77 20.32 13.36
N ASP A 77 2.68 19.62 13.02
CA ASP A 77 1.43 19.63 13.80
C ASP A 77 1.20 18.38 14.66
N VAL A 78 2.09 17.39 14.60
CA VAL A 78 1.89 16.06 15.23
C VAL A 78 2.61 15.92 16.59
N ILE A 79 3.39 16.90 17.02
CA ILE A 79 4.10 16.85 18.31
C ILE A 79 3.19 17.30 19.46
N LEU A 80 2.08 16.59 19.71
CA LEU A 80 1.35 16.64 20.98
C LEU A 80 0.60 15.32 21.23
N SER A 81 1.29 14.17 21.23
CA SER A 81 0.96 13.06 22.15
C SER A 81 1.89 11.86 21.97
N ASP A 82 2.46 11.47 23.11
CA ASP A 82 2.99 10.17 23.47
C ASP A 82 4.45 9.81 23.10
N ALA A 83 5.19 9.50 24.16
CA ALA A 83 6.64 9.45 24.24
C ALA A 83 7.19 8.01 24.16
N CYS A 84 8.41 7.86 23.62
CA CYS A 84 9.42 6.94 24.17
C CYS A 84 10.82 7.25 23.59
N SER A 85 11.50 8.25 24.14
CA SER A 85 12.92 8.48 23.84
C SER A 85 13.78 7.64 24.75
N SER A 86 14.29 6.53 24.23
CA SER A 86 15.49 5.88 24.76
C SER A 86 16.56 5.88 23.68
N SER A 87 17.45 6.85 23.77
CA SER A 87 18.91 6.63 23.75
C SER A 87 19.62 7.98 23.76
N LYS A 88 20.30 8.26 24.88
CA LYS A 88 21.38 9.25 24.93
C LYS A 88 22.64 8.58 24.40
N THR A 89 23.29 9.17 23.41
CA THR A 89 24.76 9.26 23.37
C THR A 89 25.11 10.58 22.70
N ASP A 90 25.82 11.40 23.45
CA ASP A 90 26.27 12.76 23.14
C ASP A 90 27.60 12.70 22.37
N ASN A 91 27.73 13.51 21.32
CA ASN A 91 28.89 14.36 21.06
C ASN A 91 28.69 15.17 19.76
N GLY A 92 28.90 16.48 19.87
CA GLY A 92 28.33 17.48 18.98
C GLY A 92 28.97 17.67 17.61
N ASP A 93 28.14 18.09 16.66
CA ASP A 93 28.40 19.24 15.79
C ASP A 93 27.06 19.92 15.47
N LYS A 94 27.05 21.25 15.55
CA LYS A 94 25.86 22.08 15.68
C LYS A 94 25.41 22.57 14.31
N GLY A 95 24.76 21.69 13.54
CA GLY A 95 23.88 22.07 12.45
C GLY A 95 22.44 22.02 12.94
N ASN A 96 21.81 23.19 13.14
CA ASN A 96 20.39 23.29 13.44
C ASN A 96 19.57 22.99 12.17
N ASP A 97 19.62 21.74 11.72
CA ASP A 97 18.75 21.21 10.68
C ASP A 97 17.58 20.58 11.43
N GLY A 98 16.43 21.25 11.45
CA GLY A 98 15.24 20.73 12.12
C GLY A 98 15.00 19.31 11.61
N GLU A 99 15.07 18.32 12.50
CA GLU A 99 15.07 16.91 12.15
C GLU A 99 13.75 16.57 11.47
N ALA A 100 13.73 16.70 10.14
CA ALA A 100 12.54 16.53 9.33
C ALA A 100 12.15 15.06 9.38
N TRP A 101 11.21 14.75 10.25
CA TRP A 101 10.73 13.39 10.47
C TRP A 101 10.21 12.83 9.14
N ALA A 102 10.75 11.68 8.72
CA ALA A 102 10.28 10.98 7.51
C ALA A 102 8.86 10.43 7.73
N VAL A 103 7.86 11.19 7.29
CA VAL A 103 6.44 10.84 7.45
C VAL A 103 5.67 10.90 6.12
N PHE A 104 4.53 10.22 6.07
CA PHE A 104 3.57 10.28 4.96
C PHE A 104 2.13 10.25 5.46
N THR A 105 1.19 10.78 4.69
CA THR A 105 -0.25 10.69 4.99
C THR A 105 -0.90 9.47 4.34
N THR A 106 -1.87 8.90 5.05
CA THR A 106 -2.74 7.85 4.53
C THR A 106 -4.09 8.42 4.11
N ARG A 107 -4.96 7.60 3.52
CA ARG A 107 -6.37 7.93 3.24
C ARG A 107 -7.20 6.69 3.54
N GLN A 108 -8.37 6.86 4.14
CA GLN A 108 -9.28 5.76 4.36
C GLN A 108 -10.09 5.50 3.09
N GLN A 109 -9.80 4.38 2.42
CA GLN A 109 -10.55 3.90 1.27
C GLN A 109 -11.58 2.87 1.74
N GLU A 110 -12.86 3.11 1.45
CA GLU A 110 -13.93 2.15 1.69
C GLU A 110 -13.98 1.13 0.55
N LEU A 111 -14.18 -0.15 0.89
CA LEU A 111 -14.33 -1.23 -0.07
C LEU A 111 -15.82 -1.53 -0.24
N GLY A 112 -16.30 -1.52 -1.49
CA GLY A 112 -17.60 -2.08 -1.86
C GLY A 112 -18.82 -1.15 -1.74
N GLN A 113 -18.67 0.09 -1.28
CA GLN A 113 -19.79 1.03 -1.19
C GLN A 113 -20.30 1.46 -2.57
N SER A 114 -21.31 0.76 -3.07
CA SER A 114 -22.19 1.27 -4.12
C SER A 114 -23.52 1.56 -3.46
N ALA A 115 -23.68 2.80 -2.97
CA ALA A 115 -24.96 3.26 -2.47
C ALA A 115 -25.99 3.24 -3.60
N ARG A 116 -26.66 2.11 -3.82
CA ARG A 116 -27.98 2.12 -4.46
C ARG A 116 -28.88 2.86 -3.48
N ARG A 117 -29.00 4.17 -3.69
CA ARG A 117 -30.03 4.96 -3.02
C ARG A 117 -31.38 4.41 -3.46
N THR A 118 -31.95 3.53 -2.65
CA THR A 118 -33.38 3.24 -2.74
C THR A 118 -34.10 4.52 -2.33
N LYS A 119 -34.68 5.19 -3.32
CA LYS A 119 -35.55 6.36 -3.12
C LYS A 119 -36.74 5.90 -2.27
N GLY A 120 -36.70 6.11 -0.94
CA GLY A 120 -37.89 5.89 -0.13
C GLY A 120 -37.80 5.61 1.38
N SER A 121 -36.65 5.66 2.05
CA SER A 121 -36.64 5.54 3.52
C SER A 121 -36.01 6.74 4.21
N VAL A 122 -36.87 7.56 4.81
CA VAL A 122 -36.52 8.62 5.75
C VAL A 122 -36.29 7.97 7.10
N GLN A 123 -35.04 7.86 7.54
CA GLN A 123 -34.72 7.70 8.94
C GLN A 123 -33.45 8.52 9.25
N PRO A 124 -33.50 9.50 10.17
CA PRO A 124 -32.34 10.29 10.51
C PRO A 124 -31.43 9.47 11.45
N GLN A 125 -30.53 8.70 10.87
CA GLN A 125 -29.35 8.21 11.60
C GLN A 125 -28.37 9.39 11.73
N PRO A 126 -27.78 9.63 12.91
CA PRO A 126 -26.86 10.74 13.10
C PRO A 126 -25.71 10.58 12.11
N SER A 127 -25.59 11.55 11.21
CA SER A 127 -24.49 11.68 10.28
C SER A 127 -23.21 11.81 11.07
N THR A 128 -22.58 10.68 11.39
CA THR A 128 -21.14 10.63 11.64
C THR A 128 -20.53 11.30 10.42
N VAL A 129 -19.88 12.45 10.65
CA VAL A 129 -19.28 13.30 9.62
C VAL A 129 -18.62 12.39 8.59
N HIS A 130 -19.22 12.27 7.40
CA HIS A 130 -18.59 11.60 6.26
C HIS A 130 -17.41 12.47 5.87
N LYS A 131 -16.29 12.31 6.58
CA LYS A 131 -15.02 12.92 6.18
C LYS A 131 -14.78 12.46 4.75
N GLN A 132 -14.52 13.41 3.86
CA GLN A 132 -14.18 13.08 2.49
C GLN A 132 -12.93 12.18 2.51
N VAL A 133 -12.75 11.30 1.52
CA VAL A 133 -11.62 10.35 1.48
C VAL A 133 -10.26 11.06 1.61
N TRP A 134 -10.17 12.33 1.20
CA TRP A 134 -8.97 13.14 1.36
C TRP A 134 -8.78 13.80 2.73
N GLN A 135 -9.77 13.75 3.61
CA GLN A 135 -9.75 14.28 4.99
C GLN A 135 -9.67 13.19 6.07
N SER A 136 -9.78 11.91 5.70
CA SER A 136 -9.75 10.76 6.62
C SER A 136 -8.34 10.24 6.92
N GLY A 137 -7.32 10.91 6.39
CA GLY A 137 -5.94 10.50 6.49
C GLY A 137 -5.32 10.76 7.86
N GLU A 138 -4.39 9.89 8.24
CA GLU A 138 -3.49 10.07 9.39
C GLU A 138 -2.04 10.09 8.91
N VAL A 139 -1.16 10.70 9.70
CA VAL A 139 0.29 10.79 9.44
C VAL A 139 0.99 9.60 10.06
N TYR A 140 1.88 8.96 9.31
CA TYR A 140 2.66 7.80 9.74
C TYR A 140 4.12 7.88 9.33
N THR A 141 4.98 7.30 10.16
CA THR A 141 6.28 6.79 9.70
C THR A 141 6.11 5.45 8.99
N LEU A 142 7.10 5.06 8.18
CA LEU A 142 7.11 3.71 7.58
C LEU A 142 7.07 2.60 8.63
N GLU A 143 7.75 2.75 9.76
CA GLU A 143 7.79 1.75 10.83
C GLU A 143 6.44 1.59 11.54
N GLN A 144 5.79 2.71 11.87
CA GLN A 144 4.44 2.70 12.47
C GLN A 144 3.43 2.03 11.52
N PHE A 145 3.44 2.41 10.23
CA PHE A 145 2.50 1.83 9.27
C PHE A 145 2.81 0.35 8.98
N GLU A 146 4.08 -0.05 8.92
CA GLU A 146 4.47 -1.46 8.81
C GLU A 146 3.95 -2.27 10.00
N SER A 147 4.08 -1.75 11.23
CA SER A 147 3.59 -2.40 12.45
C SER A 147 2.07 -2.53 12.46
N LYS A 148 1.36 -1.46 12.08
CA LYS A 148 -0.11 -1.46 11.90
C LYS A 148 -0.55 -2.49 10.86
N SER A 149 0.12 -2.52 9.70
CA SER A 149 -0.14 -3.49 8.62
C SER A 149 0.08 -4.94 9.08
N LYS A 150 1.15 -5.23 9.82
CA LYS A 150 1.40 -6.57 10.38
C LYS A 150 0.36 -6.99 11.41
N ALA A 151 -0.06 -6.08 12.29
CA ALA A 151 -1.12 -6.36 13.25
C ALA A 151 -2.44 -6.70 12.53
N PHE A 152 -2.79 -5.93 11.51
CA PHE A 152 -3.95 -6.20 10.66
C PHE A 152 -3.83 -7.54 9.91
N ALA A 153 -2.68 -7.83 9.29
CA ALA A 153 -2.46 -9.10 8.61
C ALA A 153 -2.64 -10.29 9.57
N ARG A 154 -2.15 -10.19 10.82
CA ARG A 154 -2.36 -11.22 11.85
C ARG A 154 -3.82 -11.38 12.25
N SER A 155 -4.59 -10.29 12.40
CA SER A 155 -6.02 -10.40 12.74
C SER A 155 -6.83 -11.05 11.61
N GLN A 156 -6.50 -10.74 10.35
CA GLN A 156 -7.21 -11.28 9.19
C GLN A 156 -6.81 -12.72 8.87
N LEU A 157 -5.51 -13.02 8.88
CA LEU A 157 -4.94 -14.26 8.36
C LEU A 157 -4.49 -15.24 9.45
N GLY A 158 -4.46 -14.85 10.73
CA GLY A 158 -3.92 -15.69 11.82
C GLY A 158 -4.67 -17.00 12.07
N MET A 159 -5.88 -17.16 11.53
CA MET A 159 -6.68 -18.40 11.64
C MET A 159 -6.61 -19.29 10.38
N VAL A 160 -5.81 -18.89 9.39
CA VAL A 160 -5.63 -19.56 8.11
C VAL A 160 -4.38 -20.45 8.18
N LYS A 161 -4.51 -21.71 7.77
CA LYS A 161 -3.44 -22.72 7.88
C LYS A 161 -2.25 -22.42 6.96
N GLU A 162 -2.54 -22.06 5.71
CA GLU A 162 -1.54 -21.75 4.69
C GLU A 162 -2.00 -20.51 3.92
N VAL A 163 -1.16 -19.48 3.91
CA VAL A 163 -1.47 -18.21 3.26
C VAL A 163 -0.81 -18.20 1.88
N SER A 164 -1.61 -18.39 0.83
CA SER A 164 -1.19 -18.25 -0.56
C SER A 164 -1.71 -16.94 -1.18
N PRO A 165 -1.06 -16.39 -2.22
CA PRO A 165 -1.56 -15.18 -2.90
C PRO A 165 -2.99 -15.34 -3.42
N LEU A 166 -3.29 -16.48 -4.04
CA LEU A 166 -4.61 -16.78 -4.58
C LEU A 166 -5.69 -16.86 -3.49
N LEU A 167 -5.33 -17.33 -2.31
CA LEU A 167 -6.21 -17.34 -1.14
C LEU A 167 -6.48 -15.92 -0.62
N ILE A 168 -5.45 -15.08 -0.53
CA ILE A 168 -5.61 -13.66 -0.13
C ILE A 168 -6.55 -12.95 -1.11
N GLU A 169 -6.40 -13.20 -2.41
CA GLU A 169 -7.30 -12.66 -3.45
C GLU A 169 -8.74 -13.15 -3.30
N ALA A 170 -8.94 -14.45 -3.02
CA ALA A 170 -10.28 -14.98 -2.76
C ALA A 170 -10.94 -14.32 -1.54
N MET A 171 -10.18 -14.12 -0.46
CA MET A 171 -10.66 -13.40 0.74
C MET A 171 -11.00 -11.95 0.43
N PHE A 172 -10.21 -11.27 -0.41
CA PHE A 172 -10.49 -9.91 -0.85
C PHE A 172 -11.81 -9.83 -1.63
N TRP A 173 -12.00 -10.69 -2.64
CA TRP A 173 -13.23 -10.68 -3.44
C TRP A 173 -14.47 -11.03 -2.64
N LYS A 174 -14.35 -11.99 -1.69
CA LYS A 174 -15.42 -12.29 -0.75
C LYS A 174 -15.80 -11.07 0.09
N ALA A 175 -14.82 -10.43 0.72
CA ALA A 175 -15.07 -9.24 1.55
C ALA A 175 -15.64 -8.05 0.76
N ALA A 176 -15.22 -7.86 -0.50
CA ALA A 176 -15.74 -6.82 -1.38
C ALA A 176 -17.20 -7.06 -1.78
N SER A 177 -17.62 -8.33 -1.90
CA SER A 177 -19.00 -8.69 -2.24
C SER A 177 -19.99 -8.61 -1.06
N GLU A 178 -19.50 -8.79 0.16
CA GLU A 178 -20.31 -8.81 1.39
C GLU A 178 -20.59 -7.41 1.97
N LYS A 179 -19.83 -6.38 1.56
CA LYS A 179 -19.95 -5.00 2.03
C LYS A 179 -20.43 -4.07 0.91
N PRO A 180 -21.75 -3.98 0.63
CA PRO A 180 -22.30 -3.04 -0.35
C PRO A 180 -22.26 -1.58 0.11
#